data_AF-C2G2C9-F1
#
_entry.id   AF-C2G2C9-F1
#
_cell.length_a   1.000
_cell.length_b   1.000
_cell.length_c   1.000
_cell.angle_alpha   90.00
_cell.angle_beta   90.00
_cell.angle_gamma   90.00
#
_symmetry.space_group_name_H-M   'P 1'
#
loop_
_entity.id
_entity.type
_entity.pdbx_description
1 polymer ?
#
loop_
_entity_poly.entity_id
_entity_poly.type
_entity_poly.pdbx_seq_one_letter_code
_entity_poly.pdbx_strand_id
1 'polypeptide(L)'
;MGEVRTKKVEQCVKEVFDQLKNCDILYVSFDVDSMDSEKISEGTGTPVPEGFFPFEITVLLQELISSEKVVCMEVVEVNPLLDHHGNRMAEVTFDILEKVATVIEGTE
;
A
#
# COMPACT_ATOMS: atom_id res chain seq x y z
N MET A 1 1.28 12.27 5.64
CA MET A 1 1.82 11.35 6.67
C MET A 1 1.50 11.75 8.11
N GLY A 2 1.59 13.03 8.50
CA GLY A 2 1.30 13.43 9.90
C GLY A 2 -0.06 12.97 10.46
N GLU A 3 -1.11 12.96 9.64
CA GLU A 3 -2.43 12.45 10.03
C GLU A 3 -2.42 10.93 10.32
N VAL A 4 -1.88 10.13 9.40
CA VAL A 4 -1.71 8.68 9.58
C VAL A 4 -0.91 8.37 10.84
N ARG A 5 0.18 9.12 11.11
CA ARG A 5 0.98 8.94 12.33
C ARG A 5 0.21 9.26 13.61
N THR A 6 -0.73 10.21 13.55
CA THR A 6 -1.54 10.62 14.70
C THR A 6 -2.71 9.67 14.94
N LYS A 7 -3.44 9.32 13.87
CA LYS A 7 -4.68 8.52 13.92
C LYS A 7 -4.43 7.01 13.88
N LYS A 8 -3.27 6.59 13.34
CA LYS A 8 -2.96 5.24 12.88
C LYS A 8 -3.75 4.85 11.63
N VAL A 9 -3.24 3.82 10.94
CA VAL A 9 -3.78 3.33 9.66
C VAL A 9 -5.24 2.89 9.80
N GLU A 10 -5.57 2.16 10.86
CA GLU A 10 -6.89 1.54 11.06
C GLU A 10 -7.99 2.60 11.19
N GLN A 11 -7.71 3.69 11.90
CA GLN A 11 -8.65 4.81 12.02
C GLN A 11 -8.83 5.54 10.68
N CYS A 12 -7.74 5.75 9.93
CA CYS A 12 -7.82 6.34 8.60
C CYS A 12 -8.65 5.46 7.65
N VAL A 13 -8.46 4.14 7.66
CA VAL A 13 -9.25 3.21 6.82
C VAL A 13 -10.73 3.25 7.18
N LYS A 14 -11.07 3.31 8.47
CA LYS A 14 -12.47 3.48 8.91
C LYS A 14 -13.10 4.75 8.35
N GLU A 15 -12.38 5.87 8.41
CA GLU A 15 -12.84 7.14 7.84
C GLU A 15 -12.98 7.08 6.31
N VAL A 16 -12.10 6.35 5.62
CA VAL A 16 -12.20 6.08 4.19
C VAL A 16 -13.48 5.30 3.88
N PHE A 17 -13.81 4.24 4.63
CA PHE A 17 -15.05 3.50 4.44
C PHE A 17 -16.31 4.33 4.71
N ASP A 18 -16.28 5.20 5.72
CA ASP A 18 -17.41 6.11 5.98
C ASP A 18 -17.62 7.09 4.82
N GLN A 19 -16.54 7.58 4.21
CA GLN A 19 -16.59 8.46 3.04
C GLN A 19 -17.06 7.72 1.79
N LEU A 20 -16.59 6.50 1.58
CA LEU A 20 -16.87 5.67 0.41
C LEU A 20 -18.05 4.70 0.60
N LYS A 21 -18.86 4.88 1.65
CA LYS A 21 -19.94 3.96 2.02
C LYS A 21 -20.95 3.69 0.88
N ASN A 22 -21.18 4.69 0.03
CA ASN A 22 -22.11 4.63 -1.09
C ASN A 22 -21.49 4.09 -2.39
N CYS A 23 -20.20 3.75 -2.38
CA CYS A 23 -19.54 3.09 -3.50
C CYS A 23 -19.81 1.60 -3.42
N ASP A 24 -20.27 1.02 -4.53
CA ASP A 24 -20.47 -0.43 -4.67
C ASP A 24 -19.15 -1.16 -4.92
N ILE A 25 -18.21 -0.48 -5.58
CA ILE A 25 -16.92 -1.01 -6.03
C ILE A 25 -15.81 -0.03 -5.66
N LEU A 26 -14.67 -0.57 -5.28
CA LEU A 26 -13.41 0.12 -5.03
C LEU A 26 -12.33 -0.38 -6.00
N TYR A 27 -11.52 0.56 -6.49
CA TYR A 27 -10.33 0.31 -7.27
C TYR A 27 -9.13 0.88 -6.50
N VAL A 28 -8.10 0.07 -6.28
CA VAL A 28 -6.91 0.48 -5.54
C VAL A 28 -5.73 0.65 -6.49
N SER A 29 -5.18 1.85 -6.57
CA SER A 29 -3.90 2.10 -7.25
C SER A 29 -2.85 2.36 -6.18
N PHE A 30 -1.90 1.43 -6.03
CA PHE A 30 -0.82 1.54 -5.06
C PHE A 30 0.47 2.00 -5.76
N ASP A 31 0.82 3.26 -5.52
CA ASP A 31 2.10 3.82 -5.94
C ASP A 31 3.17 3.52 -4.88
N VAL A 32 4.26 2.85 -5.29
CA VAL A 32 5.36 2.50 -4.38
C VAL A 32 6.15 3.72 -3.92
N ASP A 33 6.01 4.87 -4.60
CA ASP A 33 6.60 6.15 -4.18
C ASP A 33 6.03 6.69 -2.87
N SER A 34 4.85 6.21 -2.48
CA SER A 34 4.21 6.57 -1.21
C SER A 34 4.93 5.96 0.00
N MET A 35 5.82 4.98 -0.24
CA MET A 35 6.64 4.36 0.79
C MET A 35 7.92 5.17 1.06
N ASP A 36 8.42 5.09 2.29
CA ASP A 36 9.59 5.87 2.73
C ASP A 36 10.88 5.47 1.98
N SER A 37 11.39 6.38 1.15
CA SER A 37 12.57 6.12 0.33
C SER A 37 13.87 6.00 1.14
N GLU A 38 13.99 6.69 2.29
CA GLU A 38 15.19 6.59 3.16
C GLU A 38 15.27 5.24 3.87
N LYS A 39 14.13 4.61 4.11
CA LYS A 39 14.03 3.36 4.86
C LYS A 39 13.96 2.13 3.98
N ILE A 40 13.57 2.28 2.71
CA ILE A 40 13.26 1.16 1.82
C ILE A 40 14.18 1.16 0.61
N SER A 41 13.98 2.09 -0.33
CA SER A 41 14.72 2.18 -1.59
C SER A 41 14.35 3.45 -2.35
N GLU A 42 15.27 3.94 -3.19
CA GLU A 42 15.02 4.98 -4.20
C GLU A 42 14.51 4.41 -5.53
N GLY A 43 14.14 3.12 -5.58
CA GLY A 43 13.69 2.38 -6.77
C GLY A 43 12.32 2.79 -7.34
N THR A 44 12.06 4.09 -7.46
CA THR A 44 10.87 4.73 -8.05
C THR A 44 11.29 6.01 -8.78
N GLY A 45 10.45 6.51 -9.70
CA GLY A 45 10.71 7.77 -10.41
C GLY A 45 10.79 9.01 -9.50
N THR A 46 10.13 8.99 -8.34
CA THR A 46 10.04 10.14 -7.44
C THR A 46 10.22 9.72 -5.97
N PRO A 47 11.45 9.46 -5.49
CA PRO A 47 11.66 9.04 -4.10
C PRO A 47 11.33 10.17 -3.11
N VAL A 48 10.50 9.88 -2.11
CA VAL A 48 10.09 10.84 -1.07
C VAL A 48 10.36 10.27 0.34
N PRO A 49 11.06 11.01 1.22
CA PRO A 49 11.31 10.58 2.60
C PRO A 49 10.05 10.70 3.47
N GLU A 50 10.08 10.06 4.64
CA GLU A 50 9.01 10.10 5.66
C GLU A 50 7.66 9.55 5.18
N GLY A 51 7.68 8.70 4.16
CA GLY A 51 6.52 7.98 3.60
C GLY A 51 6.02 6.84 4.49
N PHE A 52 5.17 5.97 3.93
CA PHE A 52 4.70 4.79 4.66
C PHE A 52 5.80 3.76 4.88
N PHE A 53 5.71 3.05 6.01
CA PHE A 53 6.45 1.81 6.20
C PHE A 53 5.73 0.63 5.54
N PRO A 54 6.44 -0.44 5.14
CA PRO A 54 5.82 -1.58 4.46
C PRO A 54 4.70 -2.25 5.26
N PHE A 55 4.83 -2.30 6.59
CA PHE A 55 3.79 -2.86 7.46
C PHE A 55 2.52 -2.00 7.48
N GLU A 56 2.65 -0.67 7.36
CA GLU A 56 1.50 0.24 7.34
C GLU A 56 0.70 0.07 6.06
N ILE A 57 1.39 -0.03 4.91
CA ILE A 57 0.75 -0.36 3.62
C ILE A 57 0.11 -1.74 3.68
N THR A 58 0.80 -2.74 4.24
CA THR A 58 0.25 -4.10 4.37
C THR A 58 -1.09 -4.07 5.13
N VAL A 59 -1.12 -3.44 6.31
CA VAL A 59 -2.36 -3.31 7.10
C VAL A 59 -3.43 -2.53 6.33
N LEU A 60 -3.06 -1.42 5.70
CA LEU A 60 -3.98 -0.59 4.93
C LEU A 60 -4.65 -1.39 3.81
N LEU A 61 -3.87 -2.11 2.99
CA LEU A 61 -4.37 -2.88 1.87
C LEU A 61 -5.20 -4.09 2.32
N GLN A 62 -4.77 -4.79 3.39
CA GLN A 62 -5.54 -5.89 3.97
C GLN A 62 -6.92 -5.43 4.48
N GLU A 63 -6.98 -4.30 5.19
CA GLU A 63 -8.24 -3.73 5.66
C GLU A 63 -9.14 -3.28 4.48
N LEU A 64 -8.57 -2.63 3.46
CA LEU A 64 -9.33 -2.24 2.26
C LEU A 64 -9.92 -3.44 1.53
N ILE A 65 -9.13 -4.49 1.32
CA ILE A 65 -9.56 -5.72 0.62
C ILE A 65 -10.59 -6.50 1.42
N SER A 66 -10.49 -6.49 2.75
CA SER A 66 -11.47 -7.12 3.65
C SER A 66 -12.88 -6.51 3.55
N SER A 67 -13.06 -5.38 2.84
CA SER A 67 -14.39 -4.82 2.56
C SER A 67 -15.18 -5.59 1.51
N GLU A 68 -14.54 -6.50 0.77
CA GLU A 68 -15.10 -7.22 -0.40
C GLU A 68 -15.55 -6.29 -1.55
N LYS A 69 -15.36 -4.97 -1.42
CA LYS A 69 -15.69 -4.00 -2.47
C LYS A 69 -14.53 -3.78 -3.44
N VAL A 70 -13.30 -4.17 -3.09
CA VAL A 70 -12.12 -4.00 -3.96
C VAL A 70 -12.16 -5.04 -5.07
N VAL A 71 -12.41 -4.61 -6.31
CA VAL A 71 -12.50 -5.51 -7.47
C VAL A 71 -11.18 -5.61 -8.25
N CYS A 72 -10.29 -4.65 -8.06
CA CYS A 72 -9.01 -4.60 -8.73
C CYS A 72 -8.04 -3.76 -7.92
N MET A 73 -6.79 -4.21 -7.90
CA MET A 73 -5.66 -3.50 -7.34
C MET A 73 -4.53 -3.52 -8.36
N GLU A 74 -3.88 -2.39 -8.57
CA GLU A 74 -2.65 -2.27 -9.34
C GLU A 74 -1.50 -1.77 -8.47
N VAL A 75 -0.28 -2.05 -8.91
CA VAL A 75 0.95 -1.53 -8.31
C VAL A 75 1.74 -0.84 -9.41
N VAL A 76 2.15 0.40 -9.16
CA VAL A 76 2.81 1.27 -10.14
C VAL A 76 4.15 1.78 -9.62
N GLU A 77 4.93 2.41 -10.51
CA GLU A 77 6.17 3.15 -10.22
C GLU A 77 7.35 2.36 -9.62
N VAL A 78 7.34 1.03 -9.69
CA VAL A 78 8.56 0.25 -9.45
C VAL A 78 9.56 0.52 -10.58
N ASN A 79 10.71 1.10 -10.24
CA ASN A 79 11.78 1.40 -11.17
C ASN A 79 13.10 0.71 -10.77
N PRO A 80 13.38 -0.50 -11.28
CA PRO A 80 14.59 -1.24 -10.96
C PRO A 80 15.89 -0.55 -11.36
N LEU A 81 15.85 0.38 -12.32
CA LEU A 81 17.06 1.09 -12.79
C LEU A 81 17.53 2.16 -11.80
N LEU A 82 16.62 2.68 -10.98
CA LEU A 82 16.92 3.64 -9.92
C LEU A 82 17.14 2.95 -8.56
N ASP A 83 16.97 1.62 -8.51
CA ASP A 83 17.17 0.86 -7.29
C ASP A 83 18.65 0.49 -7.10
N HIS A 84 19.35 1.27 -6.27
CA HIS A 84 20.75 1.03 -5.92
C HIS A 84 20.97 -0.11 -4.91
N HIS A 85 19.89 -0.79 -4.50
CA HIS A 85 19.88 -1.85 -3.50
C HIS A 85 19.58 -3.24 -4.08
N GLY A 86 19.71 -3.40 -5.40
CA GLY A 86 19.57 -4.70 -6.04
C GLY A 86 18.12 -5.15 -6.14
N ASN A 87 17.22 -4.23 -6.54
CA ASN A 87 15.78 -4.46 -6.74
C ASN A 87 14.96 -4.50 -5.45
N ARG A 88 15.43 -3.82 -4.40
CA ARG A 88 14.83 -3.81 -3.07
C ARG A 88 13.37 -3.32 -3.06
N MET A 89 13.05 -2.33 -3.88
CA MET A 89 11.69 -1.80 -4.01
C MET A 89 10.72 -2.88 -4.49
N ALA A 90 11.13 -3.69 -5.48
CA ALA A 90 10.31 -4.77 -6.00
C ALA A 90 10.15 -5.89 -4.97
N GLU A 91 11.22 -6.27 -4.27
CA GLU A 91 11.15 -7.31 -3.22
C GLU A 91 10.18 -6.92 -2.11
N VAL A 92 10.31 -5.69 -1.57
CA VAL A 92 9.45 -5.21 -0.49
C VAL A 92 7.99 -5.09 -0.95
N THR A 93 7.78 -4.61 -2.17
CA THR A 93 6.45 -4.53 -2.77
C THR A 93 5.84 -5.93 -2.97
N PHE A 94 6.65 -6.90 -3.40
CA PHE A 94 6.21 -8.29 -3.54
C PHE A 94 5.84 -8.91 -2.19
N ASP A 95 6.65 -8.71 -1.15
CA ASP A 95 6.35 -9.16 0.22
C ASP A 95 5.02 -8.59 0.75
N ILE A 96 4.69 -7.33 0.41
CA ILE A 96 3.39 -6.71 0.74
C ILE A 96 2.28 -7.44 -0.01
N LEU A 97 2.45 -7.62 -1.32
CA LEU A 97 1.44 -8.28 -2.17
C LEU A 97 1.17 -9.72 -1.74
N GLU A 98 2.18 -10.50 -1.38
CA GLU A 98 1.99 -11.87 -0.87
C GLU A 98 1.12 -11.89 0.39
N LYS A 99 1.40 -11.00 1.35
CA LYS A 99 0.60 -10.89 2.59
C LYS A 99 -0.82 -10.44 2.32
N VAL A 100 -1.00 -9.53 1.36
CA VAL A 100 -2.32 -9.05 0.95
C VAL A 100 -3.12 -10.15 0.24
N ALA A 101 -2.47 -10.93 -0.64
CA ALA A 101 -3.09 -12.04 -1.37
C ALA A 101 -3.69 -13.09 -0.43
N THR A 102 -3.06 -13.36 0.73
CA THR A 102 -3.63 -14.30 1.72
C THR A 102 -5.02 -13.92 2.22
N VAL A 103 -5.38 -12.62 2.21
CA VAL A 103 -6.73 -12.17 2.60
C VAL A 103 -7.74 -12.51 1.51
N ILE A 104 -7.34 -12.39 0.23
CA ILE A 104 -8.17 -12.73 -0.93
C ILE A 104 -8.40 -14.24 -1.00
N GLU A 105 -7.37 -15.03 -0.70
CA GLU A 105 -7.45 -16.49 -0.71
C GLU A 105 -8.23 -17.04 0.49
N GLY A 106 -8.27 -16.31 1.61
CA GLY A 106 -8.94 -16.72 2.85
C GLY A 106 -10.44 -16.42 2.90
N THR A 107 -10.97 -15.66 1.94
CA THR A 107 -12.42 -15.43 1.77
C THR A 107 -13.06 -16.63 1.04
N GLU A 108 -13.32 -17.70 1.80
CA GLU A 108 -14.22 -18.81 1.42
C GLU A 108 -15.52 -18.80 2.24
#